data_AF-A0A934GGS8-F1
#
_entry.id   AF-A0A934GGS8-F1
#
_cell.length_a   1.000
_cell.length_b   1.000
_cell.length_c   1.000
_cell.angle_alpha   90.00
_cell.angle_beta   90.00
_cell.angle_gamma   90.00
#
_symmetry.space_group_name_H-M   'P 1'
#
loop_
_entity.id
_entity.type
_entity.pdbx_description
1 polymer ?
#
loop_
_entity_poly.entity_id
_entity_poly.type
_entity_poly.pdbx_seq_one_letter_code
_entity_poly.pdbx_strand_id
1 'polypeptide(L)'
;MSKISMSKLFSFTGILLLVLVMGGVLMFAFSGAYAAPCPKDGPVPPGGCEIINPLGSTDTIPALICVFIDLLVTKLMPPIMVLLVLWASFLLLTAVGQPAKMVQARSMLVYAIIGAVIIIMAAPLVSLVGSAVGGGITVQPCNPANAIATAIDVLVNIINWFSWLLAILSVAMGLYAGLLYMTAKGEPQKVATANNVLVYTVIGVVVAILAFSIKAIINILLFRKAG
;
A
#
# COMPACT_ATOMS: atom_id res chain seq x y z
N MET A 1 14.37 -31.48 -24.01
CA MET A 1 13.49 -30.45 -23.43
C MET A 1 14.20 -29.82 -22.26
N SER A 2 14.53 -28.53 -22.37
CA SER A 2 15.45 -27.81 -21.48
C SER A 2 14.88 -27.70 -20.07
N LYS A 3 15.62 -28.22 -19.08
CA LYS A 3 15.36 -28.01 -17.65
C LYS A 3 15.54 -26.52 -17.36
N ILE A 4 14.46 -25.75 -17.38
CA ILE A 4 14.46 -24.43 -16.77
C ILE A 4 14.62 -24.68 -15.26
N SER A 5 15.85 -24.47 -14.77
CA SER A 5 16.23 -24.68 -13.37
C SER A 5 15.23 -23.96 -12.45
N MET A 6 14.73 -24.67 -11.44
CA MET A 6 13.76 -24.19 -10.45
C MET A 6 14.23 -22.90 -9.75
N SER A 7 15.54 -22.65 -9.71
CA SER A 7 16.12 -21.37 -9.25
C SER A 7 15.84 -20.18 -10.17
N LYS A 8 15.79 -20.39 -11.49
CA LYS A 8 15.45 -19.35 -12.47
C LYS A 8 13.96 -19.02 -12.44
N LEU A 9 13.11 -20.00 -12.11
CA LEU A 9 11.68 -19.78 -11.94
C LEU A 9 11.39 -18.88 -10.73
N PHE A 10 12.02 -19.17 -9.58
CA PHE A 10 11.86 -18.37 -8.36
C PHE A 10 12.47 -16.96 -8.50
N SER A 11 13.58 -16.83 -9.23
CA SER A 11 14.17 -15.54 -9.56
C SER A 11 13.28 -14.72 -10.50
N PHE A 12 12.63 -15.34 -11.49
CA PHE A 12 11.79 -14.63 -12.45
C PHE A 12 10.46 -14.20 -11.81
N THR A 13 9.83 -15.07 -11.01
CA THR A 13 8.66 -14.69 -10.20
C THR A 13 9.01 -13.64 -9.15
N GLY A 14 10.20 -13.69 -8.56
CA GLY A 14 10.68 -12.68 -7.61
C GLY A 14 10.90 -11.31 -8.26
N ILE A 15 11.48 -11.26 -9.46
CA ILE A 15 11.66 -10.02 -10.23
C ILE A 15 10.31 -9.47 -10.70
N LEU A 16 9.39 -10.33 -11.17
CA LEU A 16 8.04 -9.93 -11.56
C LEU A 16 7.25 -9.38 -10.38
N LEU A 17 7.38 -10.01 -9.20
CA LEU A 17 6.73 -9.56 -7.96
C LEU A 17 7.32 -8.22 -7.49
N LEU A 18 8.63 -8.02 -7.61
CA LEU A 18 9.29 -6.76 -7.26
C LEU A 18 8.95 -5.62 -8.25
N VAL A 19 8.82 -5.92 -9.55
CA VAL A 19 8.36 -4.96 -10.56
C VAL A 19 6.87 -4.60 -10.37
N LEU A 20 6.04 -5.56 -9.94
CA LEU A 20 4.64 -5.31 -9.60
C LEU A 20 4.47 -4.52 -8.30
N VAL A 21 5.29 -4.80 -7.28
CA VAL A 21 5.39 -3.99 -6.06
C VAL A 21 5.81 -2.56 -6.42
N MET A 22 6.88 -2.39 -7.19
CA MET A 22 7.34 -1.06 -7.62
C MET A 22 6.31 -0.33 -8.49
N GLY A 23 5.61 -1.03 -9.39
CA GLY A 23 4.53 -0.47 -10.20
C GLY A 23 3.32 -0.02 -9.38
N GLY A 24 2.93 -0.81 -8.37
CA GLY A 24 1.91 -0.42 -7.40
C GLY A 24 2.35 0.76 -6.53
N VAL A 25 3.63 0.81 -6.11
CA VAL A 25 4.20 1.93 -5.36
C VAL A 25 4.17 3.22 -6.18
N LEU A 26 4.52 3.16 -7.47
CA LEU A 26 4.44 4.29 -8.39
C LEU A 26 2.99 4.78 -8.55
N MET A 27 2.03 3.88 -8.76
CA MET A 27 0.60 4.23 -8.83
C MET A 27 0.09 4.92 -7.56
N PHE A 28 0.61 4.54 -6.38
CA PHE A 28 0.25 5.16 -5.11
C PHE A 28 0.94 6.53 -4.89
N ALA A 29 2.22 6.64 -5.22
CA ALA A 29 2.98 7.89 -5.16
C ALA A 29 2.41 8.96 -6.13
N PHE A 30 1.80 8.53 -7.24
CA PHE A 30 1.13 9.38 -8.23
C PHE A 30 -0.40 9.37 -8.12
N SER A 31 -0.99 8.89 -7.02
CA SER A 31 -2.44 9.02 -6.79
C SER A 31 -2.83 10.45 -6.36
N GLY A 32 -1.92 11.42 -6.46
CA GLY A 32 -2.23 12.83 -6.35
C GLY A 32 -3.09 13.24 -7.54
N ALA A 33 -4.37 13.50 -7.25
CA ALA A 33 -5.35 14.14 -8.13
C ALA A 33 -5.08 13.95 -9.63
N TYR A 34 -5.46 12.80 -10.19
CA TYR A 34 -6.01 12.91 -11.54
C TYR A 34 -7.25 13.79 -11.37
N ALA A 35 -7.14 15.06 -11.78
CA ALA A 35 -8.27 15.95 -11.84
C ALA A 35 -9.39 15.19 -12.55
N ALA A 36 -10.56 15.08 -11.92
CA ALA A 36 -11.71 14.55 -12.61
C ALA A 36 -11.82 15.32 -13.94
N PRO A 37 -11.87 14.66 -15.11
CA PRO A 37 -12.04 15.38 -16.36
C PRO A 37 -13.31 16.23 -16.23
N CYS A 38 -13.19 17.53 -16.46
CA CYS A 38 -14.28 18.47 -16.22
C CYS A 38 -15.55 17.99 -16.94
N PRO A 39 -16.72 17.98 -16.26
CA PRO A 39 -17.98 17.67 -16.92
C PRO A 39 -18.14 18.63 -18.10
N LYS A 40 -18.33 18.09 -19.32
CA LYS A 40 -18.54 18.92 -20.50
C LYS A 40 -19.87 19.67 -20.44
N ASP A 41 -20.84 19.14 -19.70
CA ASP A 41 -22.15 19.74 -19.46
C ASP A 41 -22.60 19.46 -18.01
N GLY A 42 -22.51 20.47 -17.13
CA GLY A 42 -22.96 20.36 -15.73
C GLY A 42 -22.55 21.58 -14.88
N PRO A 43 -23.21 21.82 -13.73
CA PRO A 43 -22.86 22.95 -12.86
C PRO A 43 -21.44 22.78 -12.32
N VAL A 44 -20.61 23.80 -12.57
CA VAL A 44 -19.20 23.82 -12.18
C VAL A 44 -19.11 23.84 -10.65
N PRO A 45 -18.36 22.92 -10.01
CA PRO A 45 -18.16 22.95 -8.57
C PRO A 45 -17.43 24.24 -8.15
N PRO A 46 -17.72 24.79 -6.95
CA PRO A 46 -17.06 25.99 -6.46
C PRO A 46 -15.55 25.71 -6.32
N GLY A 47 -14.76 26.30 -7.22
CA GLY A 47 -13.33 26.01 -7.41
C GLY A 47 -12.88 25.97 -8.88
N GLY A 48 -13.80 25.90 -9.85
CA GLY A 48 -13.46 25.97 -11.28
C GLY A 48 -12.58 24.81 -11.78
N CYS A 49 -12.39 24.76 -13.10
CA CYS A 49 -11.42 23.86 -13.74
C CYS A 49 -10.02 24.48 -13.71
N GLU A 50 -9.55 24.88 -12.54
CA GLU A 50 -8.16 25.32 -12.38
C GLU A 50 -7.23 24.11 -12.28
N ILE A 51 -6.03 24.24 -12.83
CA ILE A 51 -4.95 23.29 -12.62
C ILE A 51 -4.78 23.16 -11.10
N ILE A 52 -5.17 22.02 -10.55
CA ILE A 52 -4.97 21.72 -9.13
C ILE A 52 -3.46 21.65 -8.93
N ASN A 53 -2.91 22.72 -8.33
CA ASN A 53 -1.52 22.76 -7.96
C ASN A 53 -1.27 21.60 -6.97
N PRO A 54 -0.37 20.65 -7.26
CA PRO A 54 -0.06 19.55 -6.34
C PRO A 54 0.60 20.03 -5.04
N LEU A 55 0.95 21.32 -4.96
CA LEU A 55 1.44 22.01 -3.77
C LEU A 55 0.33 22.78 -3.01
N GLY A 56 -0.92 22.76 -3.50
CA GLY A 56 -2.03 23.58 -2.99
C GLY A 56 -1.87 25.07 -3.30
N SER A 57 -2.94 25.86 -3.18
CA SER A 57 -2.86 27.34 -3.20
C SER A 57 -2.34 27.81 -1.85
N THR A 58 -1.02 27.85 -1.70
CA THR A 58 -0.35 28.16 -0.43
C THR A 58 0.37 29.50 -0.51
N ASP A 59 -0.25 30.53 0.09
CA ASP A 59 0.30 31.89 0.11
C ASP A 59 1.20 32.17 1.35
N THR A 60 1.45 31.15 2.18
CA THR A 60 2.20 31.30 3.44
C THR A 60 3.19 30.15 3.67
N ILE A 61 4.38 30.46 4.22
CA ILE A 61 5.44 29.48 4.54
C ILE A 61 4.96 28.33 5.46
N PRO A 62 4.12 28.56 6.49
CA PRO A 62 3.60 27.48 7.32
C PRO A 62 2.74 26.47 6.55
N ALA A 63 1.96 26.93 5.58
CA ALA A 63 1.13 26.05 4.74
C ALA A 63 2.01 25.19 3.82
N LEU A 64 3.09 25.75 3.28
CA LEU A 64 4.05 25.00 2.46
C LEU A 64 4.73 23.86 3.25
N ILE A 65 5.13 24.13 4.50
CA ILE A 65 5.71 23.12 5.40
C ILE A 65 4.71 21.98 5.63
N CYS A 66 3.43 22.30 5.82
CA CYS A 66 2.41 21.29 6.01
C CYS A 66 2.17 20.42 4.79
N VAL A 67 2.16 20.99 3.58
CA VAL A 67 2.06 20.22 2.33
C VAL A 67 3.29 19.33 2.13
N PHE A 68 4.49 19.82 2.48
CA PHE A 68 5.72 19.01 2.42
C PHE A 68 5.70 17.84 3.40
N ILE A 69 5.26 18.07 4.64
CA ILE A 69 5.13 17.03 5.66
C ILE A 69 4.05 16.03 5.25
N ASP A 70 2.91 16.48 4.76
CA ASP A 70 1.84 15.59 4.28
C ASP A 70 2.34 14.75 3.09
N LEU A 71 2.98 15.36 2.09
CA LEU A 71 3.55 14.62 0.96
C LEU A 71 4.56 13.56 1.40
N LEU A 72 5.41 13.87 2.38
CA LEU A 72 6.40 12.93 2.90
C LEU A 72 5.75 11.81 3.73
N VAL A 73 4.76 12.12 4.56
CA VAL A 73 4.14 11.20 5.51
C VAL A 73 3.00 10.36 4.90
N THR A 74 2.15 10.94 4.07
CA THR A 74 0.98 10.22 3.50
C THR A 74 1.25 9.67 2.10
N LYS A 75 2.12 10.30 1.29
CA LYS A 75 2.41 9.81 -0.08
C LYS A 75 3.67 8.98 -0.16
N LEU A 76 4.77 9.44 0.45
CA LEU A 76 6.07 8.77 0.32
C LEU A 76 6.32 7.68 1.36
N MET A 77 5.86 7.87 2.60
CA MET A 77 6.18 6.95 3.69
C MET A 77 5.44 5.60 3.64
N PRO A 78 4.13 5.49 3.29
CA PRO A 78 3.46 4.20 3.22
C PRO A 78 4.15 3.19 2.29
N PRO A 79 4.56 3.53 1.05
CA PRO A 79 5.25 2.57 0.20
C PRO A 79 6.63 2.20 0.74
N ILE A 80 7.37 3.14 1.33
CA ILE A 80 8.68 2.85 1.95
C ILE A 80 8.52 1.90 3.14
N MET A 81 7.54 2.14 3.99
CA MET A 81 7.24 1.30 5.15
C MET A 81 6.83 -0.11 4.74
N VAL A 82 5.95 -0.23 3.76
CA VAL A 82 5.55 -1.54 3.21
C VAL A 82 6.75 -2.25 2.60
N LEU A 83 7.60 -1.54 1.85
CA LEU A 83 8.77 -2.13 1.21
C LEU A 83 9.80 -2.61 2.23
N LEU A 84 10.03 -1.87 3.32
CA LEU A 84 10.85 -2.31 4.45
C LEU A 84 10.28 -3.55 5.14
N VAL A 85 8.97 -3.59 5.38
CA VAL A 85 8.30 -4.74 6.03
C VAL A 85 8.36 -5.99 5.13
N LEU A 86 8.14 -5.83 3.83
CA LEU A 86 8.26 -6.91 2.85
C LEU A 86 9.71 -7.41 2.74
N TRP A 87 10.68 -6.49 2.73
CA TRP A 87 12.10 -6.83 2.72
C TRP A 87 12.51 -7.62 3.96
N ALA A 88 12.08 -7.17 5.15
CA ALA A 88 12.33 -7.89 6.40
C ALA A 88 11.70 -9.29 6.40
N SER A 89 10.48 -9.42 5.84
CA SER A 89 9.79 -10.71 5.72
C SER A 89 10.52 -11.68 4.79
N PHE A 90 10.98 -11.20 3.63
CA PHE A 90 11.79 -12.00 2.71
C PHE A 90 13.12 -12.43 3.35
N LEU A 91 13.75 -11.53 4.11
CA LEU A 91 15.00 -11.80 4.81
C LEU A 91 14.82 -12.86 5.91
N LEU A 92 13.68 -12.89 6.62
CA LEU A 92 13.35 -13.97 7.56
C LEU A 92 13.22 -15.33 6.87
N LEU A 93 12.54 -15.39 5.73
CA LEU A 93 12.32 -16.63 4.99
C LEU A 93 13.63 -17.21 4.43
N THR A 94 14.58 -16.35 4.08
CA THR A 94 15.88 -16.75 3.51
C THR A 94 16.99 -16.91 4.55
N ALA A 95 16.72 -16.61 5.82
CA ALA A 95 17.71 -16.65 6.90
C ALA A 95 17.94 -18.06 7.50
N VAL A 96 17.42 -19.13 6.88
CA VAL A 96 17.59 -20.50 7.36
C VAL A 96 19.08 -20.84 7.45
N GLY A 97 19.56 -21.13 8.67
CA GLY A 97 20.95 -21.51 8.94
C GLY A 97 21.93 -20.35 9.18
N GLN A 98 21.50 -19.08 9.12
CA GLN A 98 22.36 -17.92 9.40
C GLN A 98 21.78 -17.01 10.49
N PRO A 99 22.28 -17.08 11.74
CA PRO A 99 21.72 -16.30 12.85
C PRO A 99 21.87 -14.79 12.65
N ALA A 100 22.91 -14.34 11.93
CA ALA A 100 23.12 -12.92 11.63
C ALA A 100 21.97 -12.32 10.80
N LYS A 101 21.43 -13.06 9.83
CA LYS A 101 20.30 -12.59 8.99
C LYS A 101 18.99 -12.55 9.78
N MET A 102 18.77 -13.51 10.68
CA MET A 102 17.62 -13.48 11.58
C MET A 102 17.61 -12.24 12.48
N VAL A 103 18.78 -11.84 13.00
CA VAL A 103 18.91 -10.62 13.82
C VAL A 103 18.68 -9.37 12.99
N GLN A 104 19.23 -9.31 11.76
CA GLN A 104 19.04 -8.17 10.86
C GLN A 104 17.58 -7.96 10.46
N ALA A 105 16.82 -9.02 10.18
CA ALA A 105 15.40 -8.86 9.87
C ALA A 105 14.60 -8.35 11.07
N ARG A 106 14.92 -8.84 12.28
CA ARG A 106 14.26 -8.42 13.51
C ARG A 106 14.47 -6.94 13.80
N SER A 107 15.69 -6.42 13.60
CA SER A 107 15.94 -4.99 13.81
C SER A 107 15.17 -4.12 12.82
N MET A 108 15.09 -4.52 11.54
CA MET A 108 14.27 -3.81 10.54
C MET A 108 12.78 -3.73 10.94
N LEU A 109 12.22 -4.83 11.47
CA LEU A 109 10.83 -4.82 11.97
C LEU A 109 10.66 -3.91 13.19
N VAL A 110 11.61 -3.94 14.13
CA VAL A 110 11.57 -3.07 15.32
C VAL A 110 11.64 -1.60 14.93
N TYR A 111 12.53 -1.22 14.01
CA TYR A 111 12.60 0.17 13.53
C TYR A 111 11.31 0.61 12.83
N ALA A 112 10.68 -0.26 12.03
CA ALA A 112 9.39 0.02 11.42
C ALA A 112 8.29 0.25 12.47
N ILE A 113 8.25 -0.58 13.52
CA ILE A 113 7.28 -0.43 14.62
C ILE A 113 7.54 0.88 15.37
N ILE A 114 8.80 1.19 15.69
CA ILE A 114 9.16 2.44 16.38
C ILE A 114 8.76 3.66 15.53
N GLY A 115 9.04 3.65 14.22
CA GLY A 115 8.64 4.71 13.31
C GLY A 115 7.13 4.93 13.31
N ALA A 116 6.35 3.85 13.17
CA ALA A 116 4.89 3.89 13.23
C ALA A 116 4.37 4.48 14.55
N VAL A 117 4.95 4.09 15.69
CA VAL A 117 4.58 4.60 17.01
C VAL A 117 4.88 6.09 17.13
N ILE A 118 6.05 6.56 16.66
CA ILE A 118 6.43 7.98 16.70
C ILE A 118 5.44 8.84 15.91
N ILE A 119 5.01 8.38 14.73
CA ILE A 119 4.04 9.10 13.89
C ILE A 119 2.70 9.24 14.61
N ILE A 120 2.21 8.16 15.23
CA ILE A 120 0.94 8.16 15.98
C ILE A 120 1.04 9.05 17.23
N MET A 121 2.20 9.05 17.90
CA MET A 121 2.47 9.83 19.11
C MET A 121 2.68 11.33 18.83
N ALA A 122 3.06 11.73 17.60
CA ALA A 122 3.39 13.11 17.29
C ALA A 122 2.20 14.07 17.44
N ALA A 123 1.00 13.65 17.01
CA ALA A 123 -0.20 14.48 17.06
C ALA A 123 -0.61 14.94 18.48
N PRO A 124 -0.78 14.04 19.48
CA PRO A 124 -1.15 14.45 20.83
C PRO A 124 -0.06 15.28 21.52
N LEU A 125 1.22 15.03 21.23
CA LEU A 125 2.34 15.79 21.80
C LEU A 125 2.32 17.26 21.38
N VAL A 126 2.04 17.54 20.10
CA VAL A 126 1.95 18.93 19.60
C VAL A 126 0.77 19.67 20.25
N SER A 127 -0.38 19.00 20.40
CA SER A 127 -1.54 19.57 21.10
C SER A 127 -1.23 19.88 22.57
N LEU A 128 -0.51 19.00 23.26
CA LEU A 128 -0.16 19.18 24.67
C LEU A 128 0.77 20.39 24.86
N VAL A 129 1.76 20.55 23.97
CA VAL A 129 2.69 21.70 24.00
C VAL A 129 1.95 23.01 23.69
N GLY A 130 1.05 23.01 22.71
CA GLY A 130 0.23 24.19 22.38
C GLY A 130 -0.64 24.65 23.55
N SER A 131 -1.23 23.71 24.30
CA SER A 131 -2.01 24.01 25.50
C SER A 131 -1.16 24.45 26.70
N ALA A 132 0.06 23.92 26.85
CA ALA A 132 0.94 24.22 27.98
C ALA A 132 1.60 25.60 27.89
N VAL A 133 1.85 26.11 26.67
CA VAL A 133 2.56 27.39 26.46
C VAL A 133 1.63 28.61 26.64
N GLY A 134 0.30 28.43 26.75
CA GLY A 134 -0.64 29.46 27.21
C GLY A 134 -0.85 30.68 26.28
N GLY A 135 0.02 30.89 25.29
CA GLY A 135 -0.23 31.82 24.19
C GLY A 135 -1.07 31.12 23.14
N GLY A 136 -2.15 31.74 22.66
CA GLY A 136 -3.08 31.24 21.64
C GLY A 136 -2.46 30.94 20.25
N ILE A 137 -1.32 30.27 20.23
CA ILE A 137 -0.67 29.69 19.08
C ILE A 137 -1.47 28.42 18.76
N THR A 138 -2.43 28.57 17.86
CA THR A 138 -3.00 27.42 17.16
C THR A 138 -1.93 26.93 16.18
N VAL A 139 -1.00 26.10 16.67
CA VAL A 139 -0.23 25.22 15.78
C VAL A 139 -1.24 24.27 15.19
N GLN A 140 -1.83 24.64 14.05
CA GLN A 140 -2.67 23.77 13.27
C GLN A 140 -1.75 22.59 12.89
N PRO A 141 -1.95 21.38 13.45
CA PRO A 141 -1.17 20.24 13.00
C PRO A 141 -1.39 20.10 11.50
N CYS A 142 -0.31 19.87 10.77
CA CYS A 142 -0.29 19.79 9.30
C CYS A 142 -1.20 18.70 8.70
N ASN A 143 -1.88 17.94 9.55
CA ASN A 143 -3.11 17.24 9.29
C ASN A 143 -3.82 17.11 10.64
N PRO A 144 -4.97 17.76 10.91
CA PRO A 144 -5.71 17.61 12.16
C PRO A 144 -6.47 16.28 12.23
N ALA A 145 -5.98 15.26 11.51
CA ALA A 145 -6.54 13.93 11.57
C ALA A 145 -6.21 13.30 12.92
N ASN A 146 -7.28 13.05 13.69
CA ASN A 146 -7.31 12.11 14.79
C ASN A 146 -6.33 10.96 14.51
N ALA A 147 -5.37 10.70 15.39
CA ALA A 147 -4.35 9.65 15.19
C ALA A 147 -4.97 8.28 14.81
N ILE A 148 -6.23 8.08 15.20
CA ILE A 148 -7.06 6.91 14.87
C ILE A 148 -7.53 6.94 13.40
N ALA A 149 -7.95 8.08 12.88
CA ALA A 149 -8.36 8.23 11.49
C ALA A 149 -7.17 8.09 10.54
N THR A 150 -6.01 8.67 10.86
CA THR A 150 -4.78 8.50 10.08
C THR A 150 -4.26 7.07 10.11
N ALA A 151 -4.30 6.39 11.26
CA ALA A 151 -3.92 4.98 11.33
C ALA A 151 -4.87 4.08 10.50
N ILE A 152 -6.19 4.34 10.54
CA ILE A 152 -7.16 3.60 9.73
C ILE A 152 -7.01 3.93 8.25
N ASP A 153 -6.76 5.18 7.89
CA ASP A 153 -6.60 5.58 6.49
C ASP A 153 -5.32 4.99 5.90
N VAL A 154 -4.21 5.04 6.64
CA VAL A 154 -2.97 4.32 6.29
C VAL A 154 -3.23 2.82 6.15
N LEU A 155 -4.00 2.21 7.06
CA LEU A 155 -4.34 0.79 6.99
C LEU A 155 -5.20 0.44 5.78
N VAL A 156 -6.30 1.17 5.55
CA VAL A 156 -7.21 0.99 4.40
C VAL A 156 -6.43 1.18 3.11
N ASN A 157 -5.53 2.14 3.09
CA ASN A 157 -4.70 2.45 1.96
C ASN A 157 -3.64 1.36 1.69
N ILE A 158 -3.00 0.82 2.73
CA ILE A 158 -2.13 -0.37 2.62
C ILE A 158 -2.94 -1.54 2.06
N ILE A 159 -4.15 -1.80 2.58
CA ILE A 159 -5.00 -2.89 2.09
C ILE A 159 -5.39 -2.67 0.62
N ASN A 160 -5.69 -1.43 0.22
CA ASN A 160 -6.01 -1.11 -1.16
C ASN A 160 -4.83 -1.36 -2.11
N TRP A 161 -3.63 -1.00 -1.67
CA TRP A 161 -2.39 -1.25 -2.39
C TRP A 161 -2.10 -2.75 -2.56
N PHE A 162 -2.20 -3.52 -1.46
CA PHE A 162 -2.05 -4.97 -1.51
C PHE A 162 -3.15 -5.64 -2.35
N SER A 163 -4.37 -5.09 -2.39
CA SER A 163 -5.45 -5.60 -3.26
C SER A 163 -5.10 -5.48 -4.74
N TRP A 164 -4.52 -4.37 -5.20
CA TRP A 164 -4.10 -4.22 -6.59
C TRP A 164 -2.99 -5.22 -6.95
N LEU A 165 -2.01 -5.40 -6.05
CA LEU A 165 -0.94 -6.38 -6.24
C LEU A 165 -1.48 -7.80 -6.32
N LEU A 166 -2.38 -8.18 -5.41
CA LEU A 166 -3.02 -9.50 -5.42
C LEU A 166 -3.90 -9.70 -6.65
N ALA A 167 -4.63 -8.69 -7.10
CA ALA A 167 -5.48 -8.78 -8.29
C ALA A 167 -4.64 -9.05 -9.55
N ILE A 168 -3.55 -8.31 -9.75
CA ILE A 168 -2.67 -8.51 -10.92
C ILE A 168 -1.97 -9.87 -10.83
N LEU A 169 -1.48 -10.26 -9.65
CA LEU A 169 -0.85 -11.56 -9.45
C LEU A 169 -1.83 -12.72 -9.72
N SER A 170 -3.08 -12.58 -9.28
CA SER A 170 -4.14 -13.57 -9.50
C SER A 170 -4.43 -13.74 -11.00
N VAL A 171 -4.49 -12.64 -11.75
CA VAL A 171 -4.68 -12.70 -13.21
C VAL A 171 -3.47 -13.33 -13.90
N ALA A 172 -2.25 -12.99 -13.50
CA ALA A 172 -1.02 -13.55 -14.06
C ALA A 172 -0.91 -15.07 -13.84
N MET A 173 -1.22 -15.55 -12.63
CA MET A 173 -1.22 -16.98 -12.30
C MET A 173 -2.33 -17.73 -13.03
N GLY A 174 -3.51 -17.14 -13.18
CA GLY A 174 -4.61 -17.72 -13.96
C GLY A 174 -4.25 -17.89 -15.44
N LEU A 175 -3.64 -16.87 -16.05
CA LEU A 175 -3.11 -16.94 -17.43
C LEU A 175 -2.02 -18.02 -17.57
N TYR A 176 -1.10 -18.11 -16.61
CA TYR A 176 -0.07 -19.14 -16.60
C TYR A 176 -0.66 -20.56 -16.51
N ALA A 177 -1.64 -20.78 -15.63
CA ALA A 177 -2.33 -22.07 -15.53
C ALA A 177 -3.03 -22.45 -16.84
N GLY A 178 -3.71 -21.50 -17.49
CA GLY A 178 -4.37 -21.72 -18.78
C GLY A 178 -3.39 -22.11 -19.89
N LEU A 179 -2.25 -21.42 -19.98
CA LEU A 179 -1.19 -21.75 -20.94
C LEU A 179 -0.57 -23.13 -20.65
N LEU A 180 -0.38 -23.48 -19.38
CA LEU A 180 0.14 -24.78 -18.99
C LEU A 180 -0.85 -25.91 -19.38
N TYR A 181 -2.15 -25.68 -19.21
CA TYR A 181 -3.20 -26.64 -19.57
C TYR A 181 -3.24 -26.90 -21.07
N MET A 182 -3.18 -25.85 -21.89
CA MET A 182 -3.18 -25.97 -23.35
C MET A 182 -1.91 -26.64 -23.89
N THR A 183 -0.77 -26.48 -23.22
CA THR A 183 0.53 -27.05 -23.64
C THR A 183 0.82 -28.41 -23.03
N ALA A 184 -0.05 -28.95 -22.18
CA ALA A 184 0.18 -30.20 -21.45
C ALA A 184 0.21 -31.46 -22.34
N LYS A 185 -0.36 -31.43 -23.55
CA LYS A 185 -0.36 -32.55 -24.54
C LYS A 185 -0.64 -33.95 -23.96
N GLY A 186 -1.38 -34.06 -22.85
CA GLY A 186 -1.70 -35.34 -22.18
C GLY A 186 -0.66 -35.85 -21.18
N GLU A 187 0.40 -35.10 -20.88
CA GLU A 187 1.41 -35.47 -19.89
C GLU A 187 0.86 -35.24 -18.46
N PRO A 188 0.70 -36.29 -17.62
CA PRO A 188 -0.03 -36.20 -16.36
C PRO A 188 0.58 -35.20 -15.36
N GLN A 189 1.89 -35.01 -15.44
CA GLN A 189 2.63 -34.11 -14.55
C GLN A 189 2.33 -32.61 -14.82
N LYS A 190 2.11 -32.24 -16.09
CA LYS A 190 1.76 -30.86 -16.47
C LYS A 190 0.31 -30.54 -16.16
N VAL A 191 -0.58 -31.51 -16.35
CA VAL A 191 -2.00 -31.36 -15.98
C VAL A 191 -2.15 -31.21 -14.46
N ALA A 192 -1.44 -32.04 -13.67
CA ALA A 192 -1.45 -31.92 -12.21
C ALA A 192 -0.92 -30.57 -11.73
N THR A 193 0.15 -30.07 -12.34
CA THR A 193 0.70 -28.75 -12.02
C THR A 193 -0.28 -27.64 -12.38
N ALA A 194 -0.94 -27.71 -13.54
CA ALA A 194 -1.93 -26.73 -13.96
C ALA A 194 -3.10 -26.68 -12.98
N ASN A 195 -3.62 -27.83 -12.55
CA ASN A 195 -4.69 -27.94 -11.56
C ASN A 195 -4.31 -27.30 -10.22
N ASN A 196 -3.09 -27.54 -9.73
CA ASN A 196 -2.63 -26.93 -8.48
C ASN A 196 -2.58 -25.40 -8.61
N VAL A 197 -2.02 -24.87 -9.70
CA VAL A 197 -1.98 -23.40 -9.92
C VAL A 197 -3.38 -22.82 -10.04
N LEU A 198 -4.31 -23.54 -10.67
CA LEU A 198 -5.71 -23.12 -10.83
C LEU A 198 -6.43 -23.04 -9.48
N VAL A 199 -6.23 -24.04 -8.61
CA VAL A 199 -6.75 -24.02 -7.23
C VAL A 199 -6.18 -22.84 -6.43
N TYR A 200 -4.86 -22.60 -6.49
CA TYR A 200 -4.26 -21.44 -5.83
C TYR A 200 -4.79 -20.10 -6.38
N THR A 201 -5.08 -20.03 -7.68
CA THR A 201 -5.67 -18.84 -8.31
C THR A 201 -7.09 -18.60 -7.78
N VAL A 202 -7.93 -19.64 -7.69
CA VAL A 202 -9.29 -19.53 -7.14
C VAL A 202 -9.25 -19.09 -5.68
N ILE A 203 -8.37 -19.68 -4.86
CA ILE A 203 -8.18 -19.26 -3.46
C ILE A 203 -7.78 -17.78 -3.39
N GLY A 204 -6.86 -17.33 -4.26
CA GLY A 204 -6.46 -15.92 -4.33
C GLY A 204 -7.62 -14.96 -4.63
N VAL A 205 -8.48 -15.31 -5.59
CA VAL A 205 -9.68 -14.52 -5.91
C VAL A 205 -10.66 -14.49 -4.74
N VAL A 206 -10.91 -15.63 -4.08
CA VAL A 206 -11.81 -15.70 -2.93
C VAL A 206 -11.32 -14.82 -1.78
N VAL A 207 -10.02 -14.89 -1.46
CA VAL A 207 -9.41 -14.03 -0.42
C VAL A 207 -9.50 -12.56 -0.79
N ALA A 208 -9.30 -12.21 -2.07
CA ALA A 208 -9.45 -10.83 -2.53
C ALA A 208 -10.88 -10.31 -2.31
N ILE A 209 -11.90 -11.10 -2.65
CA ILE A 209 -13.31 -10.74 -2.44
C ILE A 209 -13.62 -10.54 -0.95
N LEU A 210 -13.15 -11.46 -0.08
CA LEU A 210 -13.34 -11.34 1.37
C LEU A 210 -12.66 -10.09 1.97
N ALA A 211 -11.50 -9.69 1.44
CA ALA A 211 -10.81 -8.49 1.90
C ALA A 211 -11.59 -7.20 1.57
N PHE A 212 -12.35 -7.16 0.47
CA PHE A 212 -13.22 -6.03 0.15
C PHE A 212 -14.39 -5.91 1.13
N SER A 213 -14.93 -7.02 1.62
CA SER A 213 -16.01 -7.01 2.62
C SER A 213 -15.59 -6.32 3.92
N ILE A 214 -14.35 -6.52 4.37
CA ILE A 214 -13.83 -5.90 5.60
C ILE A 214 -13.69 -4.38 5.41
N LYS A 215 -13.15 -3.92 4.28
CA LYS A 215 -13.04 -2.49 3.96
C LYS A 215 -14.41 -1.80 3.94
N ALA A 216 -15.41 -2.45 3.35
CA ALA A 216 -16.78 -1.93 3.31
C ALA A 216 -17.37 -1.76 4.71
N ILE A 217 -17.16 -2.74 5.60
CA ILE A 217 -17.62 -2.68 7.00
C ILE A 217 -16.94 -1.55 7.78
N ILE A 218 -15.62 -1.36 7.62
CA ILE A 218 -14.89 -0.28 8.30
C ILE A 218 -15.45 1.09 7.89
N ASN A 219 -15.66 1.32 6.59
CA ASN A 219 -16.23 2.58 6.11
C ASN A 219 -17.64 2.81 6.68
N ILE A 220 -18.50 1.80 6.64
CA ILE A 220 -19.85 1.87 7.19
C ILE A 220 -19.88 2.18 8.69
N LEU A 221 -18.98 1.58 9.48
CA LEU A 221 -18.89 1.84 10.92
C LEU A 221 -18.35 3.23 11.24
N LEU A 222 -17.43 3.76 10.44
CA LEU A 222 -16.90 5.11 10.62
C LEU A 222 -17.91 6.20 10.22
N PHE A 223 -18.65 6.02 9.11
CA PHE A 223 -19.67 6.98 8.68
C PHE A 223 -20.88 7.02 9.62
N ARG A 224 -21.27 5.88 10.23
CA ARG A 224 -22.38 5.85 11.21
C ARG A 224 -22.09 6.65 12.49
N LYS A 225 -20.82 6.96 12.81
CA LYS A 225 -20.45 7.72 14.01
C LYS A 225 -20.35 9.24 13.76
N ALA A 226 -20.48 9.68 12.51
CA ALA A 226 -20.29 11.07 12.09
C ALA A 226 -21.60 11.82 11.76
N GLY A 227 -22.76 11.17 11.94
CA GLY A 227 -24.09 11.79 11.87
C GLY A 227 -24.84 11.57 13.17
#